data_AF-A0AAW2BIM4-F1
#
_entry.id   AF-A0AAW2BIM4-F1
#
_cell.length_a   1.000
_cell.length_b   1.000
_cell.length_c   1.000
_cell.angle_alpha   90.00
_cell.angle_beta   90.00
_cell.angle_gamma   90.00
#
_symmetry.space_group_name_H-M   'P 1'
#
loop_
_entity.id
_entity.type
_entity.pdbx_description
1 polymer ?
#
loop_
_entity_poly.entity_id
_entity_poly.type
_entity_poly.pdbx_seq_one_letter_code
_entity_poly.pdbx_strand_id
1 'polypeptide(L)'
;MFLRWDFGASGFLWLDVCVLSFCYLARMLSNRESARRSQMRKQKQLEDLTNEVTQLQLSNHDLVQKINAKEQNYGAIESTNNILRAQHAELTNRLRSLNSMPQMIEEMSGFSVDISEIPDSMMNPWQLNHPIQPIMADMFLP
;
A
#
# COMPACT_ATOMS: atom_id res chain seq x y z
N MET A 1 92.40 19.12 4.91
CA MET A 1 92.40 17.93 5.79
C MET A 1 90.96 17.73 6.25
N PHE A 2 90.25 16.81 5.60
CA PHE A 2 88.82 16.56 5.80
C PHE A 2 88.61 15.91 7.18
N LEU A 3 87.99 16.63 8.11
CA LEU A 3 87.53 16.06 9.38
C LEU A 3 86.28 15.22 9.08
N ARG A 4 86.50 13.93 8.94
CA ARG A 4 85.47 12.88 8.87
C ARG A 4 84.80 12.82 10.24
N TRP A 5 83.57 13.32 10.34
CA TRP A 5 82.74 13.13 11.53
C TRP A 5 82.34 11.66 11.61
N ASP A 6 82.92 10.92 12.56
CA ASP A 6 82.51 9.57 12.88
C ASP A 6 81.15 9.62 13.60
N PHE A 7 80.06 9.59 12.83
CA PHE A 7 78.73 9.30 13.34
C PHE A 7 78.67 7.79 13.67
N GLY A 8 79.22 7.42 14.83
CA GLY A 8 79.19 6.05 15.35
C GLY A 8 77.77 5.55 15.62
N ALA A 9 77.65 4.24 15.90
CA ALA A 9 76.40 3.49 16.13
C ALA A 9 75.32 4.20 17.00
N SER A 10 75.73 5.10 17.89
CA SER A 10 74.85 5.97 18.70
C SER A 10 73.97 6.91 17.88
N GLY A 11 74.42 7.38 16.72
CA GLY A 11 73.63 8.23 15.83
C GLY A 11 72.56 7.46 15.04
N PHE A 12 72.81 6.17 14.78
CA PHE A 12 71.85 5.26 14.13
C PHE A 12 70.69 4.93 15.08
N LEU A 13 71.00 4.62 16.35
CA LEU A 13 70.02 4.38 17.41
C LEU A 13 69.10 5.58 17.67
N TRP A 14 69.64 6.81 17.63
CA TRP A 14 68.83 8.04 17.76
C TRP A 14 67.89 8.26 16.57
N LEU A 15 68.34 7.98 15.35
CA LEU A 15 67.49 8.02 14.17
C LEU A 15 66.35 6.99 14.28
N ASP A 16 66.66 5.75 14.69
CA ASP A 16 65.66 4.69 14.86
C ASP A 16 64.59 5.05 15.90
N VAL A 17 64.97 5.65 17.03
CA VAL A 17 64.02 6.12 18.05
C VAL A 17 63.15 7.27 17.53
N CYS A 18 63.74 8.23 16.81
CA CYS A 18 62.99 9.32 16.17
C CYS A 18 62.00 8.80 15.12
N VAL A 19 62.41 7.85 14.29
CA VAL A 19 61.56 7.21 13.28
C VAL A 19 60.42 6.43 13.94
N LEU A 20 60.70 5.64 14.99
CA LEU A 20 59.67 4.90 15.72
C LEU A 20 58.62 5.83 16.33
N SER A 21 59.05 6.94 16.93
CA SER A 21 58.15 7.97 17.49
C SER A 21 57.28 8.62 16.42
N PHE A 22 57.86 8.99 15.28
CA PHE A 22 57.11 9.56 14.15
C PHE A 22 56.09 8.56 13.56
N CYS A 23 56.51 7.31 13.33
CA CYS A 23 55.63 6.25 12.85
C CYS A 23 54.48 5.95 13.84
N TYR A 24 54.76 5.98 15.14
CA TYR A 24 53.73 5.81 16.18
C TYR A 24 52.70 6.94 16.15
N LEU A 25 53.16 8.19 16.07
CA LEU A 25 52.27 9.36 15.95
C LEU A 25 51.43 9.30 14.67
N ALA A 26 52.03 8.94 13.53
CA ALA A 26 51.32 8.77 12.27
C ALA A 26 50.22 7.68 12.34
N ARG A 27 50.50 6.55 12.99
CA ARG A 27 49.51 5.48 13.23
C ARG A 27 48.38 5.93 14.14
N MET A 28 48.68 6.66 15.22
CA MET A 28 47.65 7.20 16.12
C MET A 28 46.72 8.17 15.40
N LEU A 29 47.26 9.09 14.60
CA LEU A 29 46.46 10.05 13.84
C LEU A 29 45.61 9.35 12.77
N SER A 30 46.19 8.39 12.05
CA SER A 30 45.48 7.59 11.05
C SER A 30 44.36 6.75 11.66
N ASN A 31 44.59 6.11 12.82
CA ASN A 31 43.57 5.35 13.54
C ASN A 31 42.45 6.28 14.03
N ARG A 32 42.80 7.44 14.61
CA ARG A 32 41.82 8.43 15.05
C ARG A 32 40.93 8.90 13.90
N GLU A 33 41.50 9.22 12.74
CA GLU A 33 40.72 9.61 11.58
C GLU A 33 39.88 8.44 11.04
N SER A 34 40.40 7.21 11.08
CA SER A 34 39.66 6.01 10.68
C SER A 34 38.48 5.72 11.61
N ALA A 35 38.66 5.88 12.92
CA ALA A 35 37.61 5.76 13.93
C ALA A 35 36.52 6.82 13.71
N ARG A 36 36.92 8.08 13.46
CA ARG A 36 35.99 9.17 13.13
C ARG A 36 35.18 8.86 11.88
N ARG A 37 35.82 8.42 10.80
CA ARG A 37 35.13 8.03 9.56
C ARG A 37 34.18 6.85 9.77
N SER A 38 34.57 5.87 10.59
CA SER A 38 33.71 4.75 10.96
C SER A 38 32.47 5.20 11.72
N GLN A 39 32.64 6.09 12.71
CA GLN A 39 31.53 6.68 13.46
C GLN A 39 30.59 7.47 12.54
N MET A 40 31.12 8.33 11.66
CA MET A 40 30.29 9.09 10.71
C MET A 40 29.50 8.18 9.76
N ARG A 41 30.09 7.08 9.28
CA ARG A 41 29.36 6.12 8.42
C ARG A 41 28.20 5.47 9.18
N LYS A 42 28.43 5.04 10.42
CA LYS A 42 27.37 4.45 11.26
C LYS A 42 26.26 5.47 11.56
N GLN A 43 26.64 6.70 11.87
CA GLN A 43 25.69 7.78 12.12
C GLN A 43 24.81 8.04 10.88
N LYS A 44 25.43 8.15 9.70
CA LYS A 44 24.70 8.31 8.43
C LYS A 44 23.75 7.14 8.17
N GLN A 45 24.19 5.89 8.38
CA GLN A 45 23.33 4.72 8.22
C GLN A 45 22.11 4.75 9.16
N LEU A 46 22.29 5.19 10.41
CA LEU A 46 21.19 5.35 11.36
C LEU A 46 20.23 6.47 10.94
N GLU A 47 20.75 7.59 10.46
CA GLU A 47 19.95 8.70 9.92
C GLU A 47 19.14 8.26 8.69
N ASP A 48 19.79 7.58 7.74
CA ASP A 48 19.14 7.06 6.53
C ASP A 48 18.00 6.08 6.91
N LEU A 49 18.25 5.15 7.83
CA LEU A 49 17.23 4.20 8.30
C LEU A 49 16.08 4.90 9.06
N THR A 50 16.39 5.91 9.86
CA THR A 50 15.37 6.70 10.58
C THR A 50 14.51 7.47 9.58
N ASN A 51 15.11 8.05 8.54
CA ASN A 51 14.38 8.70 7.47
C ASN A 51 13.47 7.72 6.72
N GLU A 52 13.96 6.52 6.41
CA GLU A 52 13.14 5.48 5.78
C GLU A 52 11.93 5.09 6.65
N VAL A 53 12.16 4.84 7.94
CA VAL A 53 11.08 4.53 8.89
C VAL A 53 10.05 5.65 8.96
N THR A 54 10.48 6.92 9.05
CA THR A 54 9.53 8.04 9.10
C THR A 54 8.72 8.18 7.81
N GLN A 55 9.36 7.99 6.64
CA GLN A 55 8.65 8.00 5.36
C GLN A 55 7.64 6.86 5.24
N LEU A 56 8.02 5.65 5.66
CA LEU A 56 7.11 4.50 5.68
C LEU A 56 5.94 4.72 6.64
N GLN A 57 6.18 5.32 7.81
CA GLN A 57 5.11 5.67 8.76
C GLN A 57 4.13 6.69 8.17
N LEU A 58 4.63 7.72 7.49
CA LEU A 58 3.79 8.71 6.81
C LEU A 58 2.97 8.07 5.69
N SER A 59 3.60 7.24 4.86
CA SER A 59 2.92 6.51 3.78
C SER A 59 1.85 5.55 4.33
N ASN A 60 2.17 4.82 5.40
CA ASN A 60 1.22 3.92 6.05
C ASN A 60 -0.01 4.70 6.58
N HIS A 61 0.22 5.85 7.21
CA HIS A 61 -0.85 6.70 7.71
C HIS A 61 -1.77 7.21 6.58
N ASP A 62 -1.19 7.68 5.47
CA ASP A 62 -1.95 8.11 4.29
C ASP A 62 -2.75 6.96 3.66
N LEU A 63 -2.17 5.77 3.55
CA LEU A 63 -2.87 4.58 3.05
C LEU A 63 -4.07 4.21 3.95
N VAL A 64 -3.89 4.23 5.28
CA VAL A 64 -4.98 3.95 6.22
C VAL A 64 -6.11 4.98 6.05
N GLN A 65 -5.79 6.27 5.91
CA GLN A 65 -6.80 7.30 5.67
C GLN A 65 -7.55 7.06 4.35
N LYS A 66 -6.84 6.71 3.28
CA LYS A 66 -7.44 6.39 1.97
C LYS A 66 -8.37 5.18 2.04
N ILE A 67 -7.96 4.12 2.75
CA ILE A 67 -8.78 2.93 2.96
C ILE A 67 -10.05 3.30 3.72
N ASN A 68 -9.94 4.04 4.83
CA ASN A 68 -11.10 4.47 5.61
C ASN A 68 -12.08 5.32 4.79
N ALA A 69 -11.57 6.25 3.97
CA ALA A 69 -12.41 7.05 3.07
C ALA A 69 -13.10 6.20 2.01
N LYS A 70 -12.42 5.18 1.47
CA LYS A 70 -13.02 4.23 0.51
C LYS A 70 -14.08 3.37 1.17
N GLU A 71 -13.86 2.90 2.39
CA GLU A 71 -14.82 2.11 3.16
C GLU A 71 -16.12 2.90 3.41
N GLN A 72 -16.01 4.17 3.82
CA GLN A 72 -17.16 5.05 4.02
C GLN A 72 -17.95 5.25 2.71
N ASN A 73 -17.25 5.47 1.60
CA ASN A 73 -17.89 5.61 0.28
C ASN A 73 -18.56 4.31 -0.16
N TYR A 74 -17.94 3.16 0.11
CA TYR A 74 -18.52 1.86 -0.20
C TYR A 74 -19.81 1.63 0.60
N GLY A 75 -19.81 1.91 1.90
CA GLY A 75 -21.01 1.84 2.73
C GLY A 75 -22.13 2.76 2.23
N ALA A 76 -21.80 3.97 1.76
CA ALA A 76 -22.77 4.86 1.14
C ALA A 76 -23.36 4.25 -0.14
N ILE A 77 -22.52 3.72 -1.05
CA ILE A 77 -22.97 3.05 -2.28
C ILE A 77 -23.84 1.84 -1.94
N GLU A 78 -23.45 1.00 -0.99
CA GLU A 78 -24.22 -0.16 -0.57
C GLU A 78 -25.60 0.24 -0.03
N SER A 79 -25.66 1.31 0.78
CA SER A 79 -26.94 1.84 1.27
C SER A 79 -27.86 2.27 0.12
N THR A 80 -27.33 2.96 -0.89
CA THR A 80 -28.11 3.36 -2.06
C THR A 80 -28.56 2.15 -2.88
N ASN A 81 -27.71 1.12 -2.98
CA ASN A 81 -28.05 -0.12 -3.68
C ASN A 81 -29.21 -0.85 -2.98
N ASN A 82 -29.19 -0.90 -1.64
CA ASN A 82 -30.27 -1.48 -0.84
C ASN A 82 -31.60 -0.72 -1.01
N ILE A 83 -31.55 0.62 -1.05
CA ILE A 83 -32.73 1.45 -1.33
C ILE A 83 -33.28 1.13 -2.73
N LEU A 84 -32.43 1.09 -3.75
CA LEU A 84 -32.84 0.78 -5.12
C LEU A 84 -33.44 -0.63 -5.24
N ARG A 85 -32.86 -1.63 -4.56
CA ARG A 85 -33.40 -2.99 -4.48
C ARG A 85 -34.77 -3.03 -3.83
N ALA A 86 -34.97 -2.29 -2.73
CA ALA A 86 -36.27 -2.20 -2.06
C ALA A 86 -37.33 -1.54 -2.94
N GLN A 87 -36.99 -0.43 -3.59
CA GLN A 87 -37.87 0.26 -4.55
C GLN A 87 -38.22 -0.64 -5.74
N HIS A 88 -37.25 -1.36 -6.28
CA HIS A 88 -37.49 -2.35 -7.32
C HIS A 88 -38.46 -3.42 -6.86
N ALA A 89 -38.24 -4.03 -5.70
CA ALA A 89 -39.12 -5.05 -5.14
C ALA A 89 -40.57 -4.53 -4.93
N GLU A 90 -40.72 -3.30 -4.44
CA GLU A 90 -42.02 -2.65 -4.31
C GLU A 90 -42.73 -2.50 -5.66
N LEU A 91 -42.03 -1.96 -6.67
CA LEU A 91 -42.57 -1.77 -8.01
C LEU A 91 -42.95 -3.11 -8.65
N THR A 92 -42.10 -4.13 -8.54
CA THR A 92 -42.38 -5.49 -9.01
C THR A 92 -43.62 -6.07 -8.33
N ASN A 93 -43.78 -5.88 -7.02
CA ASN A 93 -44.95 -6.37 -6.28
C ASN A 93 -46.24 -5.64 -6.71
N ARG A 94 -46.19 -4.32 -6.89
CA ARG A 94 -47.33 -3.54 -7.40
C ARG A 94 -47.72 -4.00 -8.80
N LEU A 95 -46.74 -4.22 -9.68
CA LEU A 95 -46.98 -4.68 -11.04
C LEU A 95 -47.59 -6.09 -11.04
N ARG A 96 -47.07 -7.02 -10.22
CA ARG A 96 -47.65 -8.36 -10.06
C ARG A 96 -49.10 -8.28 -9.56
N SER A 97 -49.37 -7.42 -8.58
CA SER A 97 -50.73 -7.20 -8.07
C SER A 97 -51.69 -6.66 -9.12
N LEU A 98 -51.21 -5.82 -10.05
CA LEU A 98 -52.01 -5.35 -11.17
C LEU A 98 -52.21 -6.44 -12.22
N ASN A 99 -51.17 -7.21 -12.54
CA ASN A 99 -51.25 -8.35 -13.46
C ASN A 99 -52.14 -9.50 -12.94
N SER A 100 -52.38 -9.60 -11.63
CA SER A 100 -53.34 -10.56 -11.07
C SER A 100 -54.80 -10.08 -11.11
N MET A 101 -55.06 -8.79 -11.39
CA MET A 101 -56.44 -8.25 -11.49
C MET A 101 -57.24 -8.83 -12.68
N PRO A 102 -56.67 -9.00 -13.88
CA PRO A 102 -57.36 -9.64 -15.01
C PRO A 102 -57.87 -11.04 -14.68
N GLN A 103 -57.07 -11.87 -13.99
CA GLN A 103 -57.50 -13.20 -13.53
C GLN A 103 -58.72 -13.12 -12.58
N MET A 104 -58.72 -12.16 -11.64
CA MET A 104 -59.88 -11.95 -10.76
C MET A 104 -61.14 -11.43 -11.50
N ILE A 105 -60.96 -10.63 -12.56
CA ILE A 105 -62.07 -10.10 -13.37
C ILE A 105 -62.67 -11.19 -14.27
N GLU A 106 -61.84 -12.09 -14.80
CA GLU A 106 -62.29 -13.25 -15.56
C GLU A 106 -63.14 -14.21 -14.69
N GLU A 107 -62.71 -14.47 -13.45
CA GLU A 107 -63.47 -15.26 -12.47
C GLU A 107 -64.83 -14.64 -12.10
N MET A 108 -64.92 -13.31 -12.06
CA MET A 108 -66.14 -12.60 -11.63
C MET A 108 -67.11 -12.26 -12.77
N SER A 109 -66.61 -12.10 -14.00
CA SER A 109 -67.41 -11.69 -15.18
C SER A 109 -67.69 -12.80 -16.18
N GLY A 110 -66.97 -13.94 -16.11
CA GLY A 110 -67.09 -15.03 -17.07
C GLY A 110 -66.57 -14.69 -18.48
N PHE A 111 -65.92 -13.53 -18.64
CA PHE A 111 -65.34 -13.06 -19.90
C PHE A 111 -63.81 -13.18 -19.82
N SER A 112 -63.23 -13.89 -20.77
CA SER A 112 -61.77 -14.03 -20.90
C SER A 112 -61.16 -12.71 -21.37
N VAL A 113 -60.26 -12.14 -20.57
CA VAL A 113 -59.47 -10.95 -20.93
C VAL A 113 -58.04 -11.41 -21.16
N ASP A 114 -57.69 -11.65 -22.42
CA ASP A 114 -56.33 -12.05 -22.82
C ASP A 114 -55.38 -10.83 -22.75
N ILE A 115 -54.75 -10.65 -21.59
CA ILE A 115 -53.64 -9.70 -21.41
C ILE A 115 -52.36 -10.51 -21.41
N SER A 116 -51.47 -10.25 -22.37
CA SER A 116 -50.16 -10.89 -22.44
C SER A 116 -49.38 -10.66 -21.14
N GLU A 117 -49.14 -11.74 -20.39
CA GLU A 117 -48.31 -11.71 -19.19
C GLU A 117 -46.91 -11.22 -19.54
N ILE A 118 -46.42 -10.20 -18.82
CA ILE A 118 -45.06 -9.70 -18.99
C ILE A 118 -44.09 -10.81 -18.52
N PRO A 119 -43.15 -11.28 -19.37
CA PRO A 119 -42.26 -12.39 -19.02
C PRO A 119 -41.42 -12.12 -17.77
N ASP A 120 -41.22 -13.16 -16.93
CA ASP A 120 -40.42 -13.07 -15.70
C ASP A 120 -38.97 -12.60 -15.92
N SER A 121 -38.39 -12.83 -17.11
CA SER A 121 -37.09 -12.28 -17.50
C SER A 121 -37.06 -10.74 -17.51
N MET A 122 -38.19 -10.08 -17.77
CA MET A 122 -38.32 -8.62 -17.64
C MET A 122 -38.53 -8.17 -16.20
N MET A 123 -38.96 -9.07 -15.31
CA MET A 123 -39.18 -8.81 -13.88
C MET A 123 -37.91 -8.97 -13.04
N ASN A 124 -36.91 -9.71 -13.53
CA ASN A 124 -35.63 -9.93 -12.84
C ASN A 124 -34.41 -9.74 -13.78
N PRO A 125 -34.20 -8.54 -14.36
CA PRO A 125 -33.05 -8.28 -15.23
C PRO A 125 -31.69 -8.46 -14.52
N TRP A 126 -31.68 -8.41 -13.19
CA TRP A 126 -30.48 -8.57 -12.36
C TRP A 126 -30.20 -10.01 -11.92
N GLN A 127 -31.07 -10.98 -12.22
CA GLN A 127 -30.77 -12.40 -12.10
C GLN A 127 -29.89 -12.84 -13.27
N LEU A 128 -28.67 -12.33 -13.23
CA LEU A 128 -27.61 -12.69 -14.15
C LEU A 128 -27.23 -14.16 -13.86
N ASN A 129 -27.86 -15.14 -14.52
CA ASN A 129 -27.65 -16.60 -14.34
C ASN A 129 -26.22 -17.12 -14.66
N HIS A 130 -25.36 -16.28 -15.22
CA HIS A 130 -23.90 -16.46 -15.29
C HIS A 130 -23.24 -16.46 -13.91
N PRO A 131 -22.29 -17.38 -13.66
CA PRO A 131 -21.48 -17.34 -12.46
C PRO A 131 -20.74 -16.00 -12.39
N ILE A 132 -20.87 -15.31 -11.26
CA ILE A 132 -20.10 -14.11 -10.93
C ILE A 132 -18.63 -14.52 -10.99
N GLN A 133 -17.95 -14.16 -12.08
CA GLN A 133 -16.51 -14.35 -12.14
C GLN A 133 -15.87 -13.40 -11.13
N PRO A 134 -14.93 -13.87 -10.29
CA PRO A 134 -14.22 -12.99 -9.39
C PRO A 134 -13.55 -11.89 -10.22
N ILE A 135 -13.77 -10.64 -9.81
CA ILE A 135 -13.02 -9.51 -10.35
C ILE A 135 -11.58 -9.74 -9.90
N MET A 136 -10.77 -10.30 -10.78
CA MET A 136 -9.33 -10.38 -10.62
C MET A 136 -8.86 -8.93 -10.61
N ALA A 137 -8.57 -8.39 -9.43
CA ALA A 137 -7.81 -7.16 -9.34
C ALA A 137 -6.45 -7.48 -9.96
N ASP A 138 -6.14 -6.88 -11.11
CA ASP A 138 -4.83 -6.92 -11.72
C ASP A 138 -3.84 -6.23 -10.76
N MET A 139 -3.40 -6.98 -9.74
CA MET A 139 -2.11 -6.74 -9.12
C MET A 139 -1.09 -7.00 -10.22
N PHE A 140 -0.20 -6.03 -10.45
CA PHE A 140 0.87 -6.03 -11.44
C PHE A 140 0.51 -5.46 -12.82
N LEU A 141 0.63 -4.14 -12.94
CA LEU A 141 1.46 -3.59 -14.02
C LEU A 141 2.66 -2.85 -13.40
N PRO A 142 3.89 -3.05 -13.92
CA PRO A 142 5.07 -2.27 -13.57
C PRO A 142 5.01 -0.83 -14.11
#